data_AF-A0A8J2ZR82-F1
#
_entry.id   AF-A0A8J2ZR82-F1
#
_cell.length_a   1.000
_cell.length_b   1.000
_cell.length_c   1.000
_cell.angle_alpha   90.00
_cell.angle_beta   90.00
_cell.angle_gamma   90.00
#
_symmetry.space_group_name_H-M   'P 1'
#
loop_
_entity.id
_entity.type
_entity.pdbx_description
1 polymer ?
#
loop_
_entity_poly.entity_id
_entity_poly.type
_entity_poly.pdbx_seq_one_letter_code
_entity_poly.pdbx_strand_id
1 'polypeptide(L)' 'MEASYEAEIFAVYPKTTDFNYIQTDFGSDEEFEQNPGTFLIYTEVEVDADDVIVTLSTCDYEMDRLEGRFVVQAKLVKKE' A
#
# COMPACT_ATOMS: atom_id res chain seq x y z
N MET A 1 18.69 19.13 -1.76
CA MET A 1 19.25 17.81 -1.42
C MET A 1 18.16 16.81 -1.67
N GLU A 2 18.36 15.91 -2.63
CA GLU A 2 17.40 14.85 -2.93
C GLU A 2 17.62 13.72 -1.92
N ALA A 3 16.55 13.29 -1.25
CA ALA A 3 16.58 12.13 -0.34
C ALA A 3 16.22 10.87 -1.14
N SER A 4 16.92 9.77 -0.89
CA SER A 4 16.63 8.46 -1.50
C SER A 4 16.00 7.53 -0.45
N TYR A 5 15.10 6.66 -0.90
CA TYR A 5 14.40 5.70 -0.05
C TYR A 5 14.50 4.29 -0.66
N GLU A 6 14.46 3.28 0.19
CA GLU A 6 14.21 1.89 -0.14
C GLU A 6 12.73 1.57 0.14
N ALA A 7 12.10 0.80 -0.74
CA ALA A 7 10.72 0.38 -0.59
C ALA A 7 10.68 -1.13 -0.28
N GLU A 8 10.43 -1.47 0.98
CA GLU A 8 10.33 -2.86 1.45
C GLU A 8 8.89 -3.36 1.26
N ILE A 9 8.68 -4.21 0.26
CA ILE A 9 7.35 -4.70 -0.12
C ILE A 9 6.78 -5.58 0.99
N PHE A 10 5.58 -5.26 1.47
CA PHE A 10 4.89 -6.05 2.49
C PHE A 10 3.53 -6.61 2.06
N ALA A 11 2.90 -6.07 1.02
CA ALA A 11 1.63 -6.58 0.49
C ALA A 11 1.55 -6.47 -1.03
N VAL A 12 0.98 -7.48 -1.68
CA VAL A 12 0.76 -7.51 -3.13
C VAL A 12 -0.54 -8.23 -3.43
N TYR A 13 -1.49 -7.55 -4.08
CA TYR A 13 -2.80 -8.14 -4.34
C TYR A 13 -3.52 -7.53 -5.56
N PRO A 14 -4.33 -8.33 -6.27
CA PRO A 14 -5.32 -7.80 -7.21
C PRO A 14 -6.55 -7.27 -6.45
N LYS A 15 -7.07 -6.11 -6.83
CA LYS A 15 -8.30 -5.50 -6.29
C LYS A 15 -9.22 -5.02 -7.41
N THR A 16 -10.52 -5.23 -7.26
CA THR A 16 -11.53 -4.59 -8.13
C THR A 16 -11.68 -3.11 -7.76
N THR A 17 -12.28 -2.31 -8.64
CA THR A 17 -12.39 -0.84 -8.47
C THR A 17 -13.30 -0.38 -7.33
N ASP A 18 -13.93 -1.29 -6.59
CA ASP A 18 -14.93 -0.98 -5.56
C ASP A 18 -14.31 -0.71 -4.17
N PHE A 19 -12.98 -0.83 -4.02
CA PHE A 19 -12.30 -0.62 -2.74
C PHE A 19 -11.53 0.70 -2.72
N ASN A 20 -11.79 1.55 -1.73
CA ASN A 20 -11.08 2.81 -1.55
C ASN A 20 -9.72 2.59 -0.87
N TYR A 21 -8.78 1.97 -1.59
CA TYR A 21 -7.40 1.72 -1.12
C TYR A 21 -6.52 2.98 -1.11
N ILE A 22 -7.08 4.14 -1.50
CA ILE A 22 -6.43 5.45 -1.54
C ILE A 22 -6.82 6.21 -0.27
N GLN A 23 -6.73 5.56 0.89
CA GLN A 23 -6.80 6.25 2.17
C GLN A 23 -5.39 6.74 2.50
N THR A 24 -5.17 8.04 2.36
CA THR A 24 -3.86 8.69 2.59
C THR A 24 -3.68 9.11 4.04
N ASP A 25 -4.77 9.24 4.79
CA ASP A 25 -4.79 9.70 6.17
C ASP A 25 -5.73 8.82 6.99
N PHE A 26 -5.27 8.46 8.18
CA PHE A 26 -6.02 7.67 9.15
C PHE A 26 -6.33 8.54 10.37
N GLY A 27 -7.52 8.38 10.95
CA GLY A 27 -7.97 9.14 12.12
C GLY A 27 -7.35 8.67 13.43
N SER A 28 -6.78 7.46 13.46
CA SER A 28 -6.04 6.90 14.58
C SER A 28 -5.12 5.76 14.14
N ASP A 29 -4.14 5.43 14.99
CA ASP A 29 -3.24 4.28 14.83
C ASP A 29 -4.02 2.96 14.74
N GLU A 30 -5.10 2.82 15.52
CA GLU A 30 -5.99 1.66 15.48
C GLU A 30 -6.72 1.52 14.12
N GLU A 31 -7.09 2.64 13.49
CA GLU A 31 -7.69 2.63 12.15
C GLU A 31 -6.69 2.20 11.08
N PHE A 32 -5.42 2.59 11.24
CA PHE A 32 -4.33 2.15 10.38
C PHE A 32 -4.09 0.64 10.49
N GLU A 33 -3.97 0.14 11.73
CA GLU A 33 -3.73 -1.28 12.01
C GLU A 33 -4.89 -2.19 11.55
N GLN A 34 -6.14 -1.70 11.64
CA GLN A 34 -7.33 -2.48 11.28
C GLN A 34 -7.69 -2.44 9.79
N ASN A 35 -6.97 -1.69 8.95
CA ASN A 35 -7.29 -1.58 7.53
C ASN A 35 -7.21 -2.97 6.84
N PRO A 36 -8.33 -3.55 6.36
CA PRO A 36 -8.37 -4.93 5.87
C PRO A 36 -7.68 -5.13 4.51
N GLY A 37 -7.12 -4.07 3.92
CA GLY A 37 -6.26 -4.16 2.73
C GLY A 37 -4.84 -4.66 3.00
N THR A 38 -4.41 -4.68 4.26
CA THR A 38 -2.99 -4.80 4.65
C THR A 38 -2.41 -6.21 4.51
N PHE A 39 -3.23 -7.26 4.35
CA PHE A 39 -2.75 -8.64 4.49
C PHE A 39 -3.09 -9.54 3.30
N LEU A 40 -2.46 -9.34 2.15
CA LEU A 40 -2.31 -10.43 1.19
C LEU A 40 -0.88 -10.48 0.62
N ILE A 41 -0.27 -11.65 0.88
CA ILE A 41 1.13 -12.09 0.77
C ILE A 41 1.98 -11.71 1.99
N TYR A 42 2.26 -12.71 2.82
CA TYR A 42 3.15 -12.65 3.98
C TYR A 42 4.59 -12.39 3.54
N THR A 43 5.13 -11.26 3.96
CA THR A 43 6.58 -10.99 3.94
C THR A 43 7.07 -10.89 5.38
N GLU A 44 8.37 -10.96 5.61
CA GLU A 44 8.98 -10.78 6.94
C GLU A 44 9.07 -9.29 7.35
N VAL A 45 8.46 -8.38 6.57
CA VAL A 45 8.47 -6.93 6.82
C VAL A 45 7.35 -6.58 7.78
N GLU A 46 7.71 -6.18 9.00
CA GLU A 46 6.79 -5.63 9.99
C GLU A 46 6.54 -4.13 9.73
N VAL A 47 5.26 -3.74 9.75
CA VAL A 47 4.81 -2.37 9.56
C VAL A 47 3.99 -1.96 10.79
N ASP A 48 4.34 -0.82 11.38
CA ASP A 48 3.62 -0.23 12.51
C ASP A 48 3.08 1.16 12.17
N ALA A 49 2.36 1.78 13.10
CA ALA A 49 1.72 3.08 12.90
C ALA A 49 2.71 4.25 12.76
N ASP A 50 3.98 4.09 13.17
CA ASP A 50 5.01 5.10 13.03
C ASP A 50 5.69 5.06 11.64
N ASP A 51 5.43 4.01 10.86
CA ASP A 51 6.01 3.82 9.53
C ASP A 51 5.30 4.61 8.43
N VAL A 52 6.09 5.05 7.45
CA VAL A 52 5.55 5.62 6.21
C VAL A 52 5.47 4.53 5.15
N ILE A 53 4.27 4.32 4.60
CA ILE A 53 4.06 3.36 3.50
C ILE A 53 3.86 4.06 2.16
N VAL A 54 4.20 3.35 1.09
CA VAL A 54 3.88 3.71 -0.29
C VAL A 54 2.97 2.65 -0.89
N THR A 55 1.93 3.11 -1.60
CA THR A 55 1.05 2.24 -2.37
C THR A 55 1.22 2.52 -3.86
N LEU A 56 1.65 1.51 -4.61
CA LEU A 56 1.78 1.53 -6.06
C LEU A 56 0.60 0.77 -6.66
N SER A 57 -0.14 1.42 -7.56
CA SER A 57 -1.32 0.84 -8.19
C SER A 57 -1.23 0.97 -9.70
N THR A 58 -1.55 -0.09 -10.44
CA THR A 58 -1.68 -0.01 -11.90
C THR A 58 -2.78 0.97 -12.26
N CYS A 59 -2.48 1.90 -13.16
CA CYS A 59 -3.46 2.83 -13.71
C CYS A 59 -3.91 2.28 -15.06
N ASP A 60 -5.01 1.54 -15.06
CA ASP A 60 -5.66 1.15 -16.31
C ASP A 60 -6.63 2.26 -16.73
N TYR A 61 -6.42 2.79 -17.94
CA TYR A 61 -7.28 3.79 -18.56
C TYR A 61 -8.33 3.14 -19.46
N GLU A 62 -8.25 1.83 -19.70
CA GLU A 62 -9.27 1.09 -20.42
C GLU A 62 -10.42 0.73 -19.47
N MET A 63 -11.63 0.98 -19.95
CA MET A 63 -12.87 1.12 -19.18
C MET A 63 -13.40 -0.18 -18.57
N ASP A 64 -12.58 -1.21 -18.37
CA ASP A 64 -13.04 -2.46 -17.79
C ASP A 64 -12.92 -2.41 -16.26
N ARG A 65 -14.00 -1.90 -15.64
CA ARG A 65 -14.23 -1.94 -14.18
C ARG A 65 -14.17 -3.35 -13.57
N LEU A 66 -14.11 -4.39 -14.42
CA LEU A 66 -14.09 -5.79 -14.05
C LEU A 66 -12.68 -6.42 -14.08
N GLU A 67 -11.71 -5.80 -14.75
CA GLU A 67 -10.31 -6.25 -14.74
C GLU A 67 -9.59 -5.59 -13.56
N GLY A 68 -9.45 -6.33 -12.46
CA GLY A 68 -8.90 -5.80 -11.21
C GLY A 68 -7.56 -5.08 -11.38
N ARG A 69 -7.38 -4.00 -10.62
CA ARG A 69 -6.09 -3.30 -10.48
C ARG A 69 -5.12 -4.14 -9.69
N PHE A 70 -3.85 -4.08 -10.05
CA PHE A 70 -2.79 -4.66 -9.27
C PHE A 70 -2.23 -3.60 -8.30
N VAL A 71 -2.16 -3.95 -7.02
CA VAL A 71 -1.71 -3.07 -5.94
C VAL A 71 -0.51 -3.71 -5.25
N VAL A 72 0.52 -2.90 -5.03
CA VAL A 72 1.72 -3.24 -4.25
C VAL A 72 1.86 -2.20 -3.14
N GLN A 73 2.06 -2.64 -1.90
CA GLN A 73 2.34 -1.77 -0.77
C GLN A 73 3.71 -2.08 -0.18
N ALA A 74 4.44 -1.03 0.19
CA ALA A 74 5.78 -1.13 0.72
C ALA A 74 6.05 -0.10 1.82
N LYS A 75 6.89 -0.45 2.79
CA LYS A 75 7.42 0.45 3.83
C LYS A 75 8.57 1.26 3.25
N LEU A 76 8.60 2.57 3.49
CA LEU A 76 9.67 3.46 3.03
C LEU A 76 10.76 3.60 4.09
N VAL A 77 11.96 3.13 3.77
CA VAL A 77 13.15 3.26 4.61
C VAL A 77 14.10 4.26 3.98
N LYS A 78 14.49 5.30 4.71
CA LYS A 78 15.42 6.31 4.19
C LYS A 78 16.81 5.71 3.99
N LYS A 79 17.41 5.91 2.81
CA LYS A 79 18.82 5.54 2.56
C LYS A 79 19.75 6.58 3.17
N GLU A 80 20.78 6.11 3.86
CA GLU A 80 21.88 6.94 4.38
C GLU A 80 22.75 7.53 3.26
#